data_AF-A0A927MI11-F1
#
_entry.id   AF-A0A927MI11-F1
#
_cell.length_a   1.000
_cell.length_b   1.000
_cell.length_c   1.000
_cell.angle_alpha   90.00
_cell.angle_beta   90.00
_cell.angle_gamma   90.00
#
_symmetry.space_group_name_H-M   'P 1'
#
loop_
_entity.id
_entity.type
_entity.pdbx_description
1 polymer ?
#
loop_
_entity_poly.entity_id
_entity_poly.type
_entity_poly.pdbx_seq_one_letter_code
_entity_poly.pdbx_strand_id
1 'polypeptide(L)'
;MDNIMKIPEYQLFIHPIDVSELRKDIWMDDPVSAKLTINKKKYDIDIAYRGSHIRDFQKKSYHITFYKPSTYRNVKEIHINAEYKDPSLVRNKLSFDFFNEIGCLSPRSRFVSVKLNGKNEGLYLELESVDEHFLENRQLPKGPIFYAVDGDANFSLMSDLDKEVKKSLKFGYEQKVGTEQDEVRLQEMIIKINTISRAEFENEIVKYLNVEQYLRWLAGVVFTQNFDGFVHNYALYQNSETGLFEVIPWDYDATWGRDVNGEVMVEDYLRIEGFNTLSARILDVKTFRHQYKKLLEVILNDQFNVDYLKPKIQCMHGLIRPYILKDPYVKDKLDLFDKEPKYILDFIEARGKYIRGKLGTLD
;
A
#
# COMPACT_ATOMS: atom_id res chain seq x y z
N MET A 1 33.92 6.83 9.74
CA MET A 1 33.92 5.86 8.62
C MET A 1 32.47 5.46 8.44
N ASP A 2 31.78 6.18 7.56
CA ASP A 2 30.35 5.99 7.34
C ASP A 2 30.11 4.59 6.83
N ASN A 3 29.37 3.80 7.60
CA ASN A 3 28.90 2.50 7.17
C ASN A 3 27.81 2.76 6.13
N ILE A 4 28.21 3.04 4.89
CA ILE A 4 27.31 3.33 3.78
C ILE A 4 26.32 2.16 3.69
N MET A 5 25.07 2.39 4.09
CA MET A 5 24.01 1.39 3.95
C MET A 5 23.96 1.00 2.48
N LYS A 6 24.34 -0.25 2.18
CA LYS A 6 24.37 -0.76 0.82
C LYS A 6 23.03 -1.42 0.51
N ILE A 7 22.40 -1.01 -0.58
CA ILE A 7 21.18 -1.66 -1.08
C ILE A 7 21.54 -3.10 -1.49
N PRO A 8 20.76 -4.10 -1.03
CA PRO A 8 21.01 -5.50 -1.39
C PRO A 8 20.82 -5.73 -2.89
N GLU A 9 21.67 -6.56 -3.48
CA GLU A 9 21.57 -6.95 -4.88
C GLU A 9 20.89 -8.33 -4.99
N TYR A 10 19.85 -8.40 -5.82
CA TYR A 10 19.08 -9.59 -6.12
C TYR A 10 19.44 -10.04 -7.53
N GLN A 11 20.03 -11.24 -7.63
CA GLN A 11 20.39 -11.83 -8.92
C GLN A 11 19.35 -12.90 -9.27
N LEU A 12 18.46 -12.55 -10.19
CA LEU A 12 17.47 -13.44 -10.76
C LEU A 12 18.05 -14.18 -11.96
N PHE A 13 17.79 -15.47 -12.01
CA PHE A 13 18.00 -16.33 -13.17
C PHE A 13 16.67 -16.97 -13.56
N ILE A 14 16.22 -16.71 -14.77
CA ILE A 14 15.04 -17.32 -15.38
C ILE A 14 15.53 -17.98 -16.67
N HIS A 15 15.18 -19.26 -16.88
CA HIS A 15 15.63 -19.95 -18.08
C HIS A 15 15.12 -19.21 -19.33
N PRO A 16 15.89 -19.11 -20.43
CA PRO A 16 15.49 -18.31 -21.60
C PRO A 16 14.14 -18.70 -22.21
N ILE A 17 13.76 -19.99 -22.11
CA ILE A 17 12.44 -20.48 -22.55
C ILE A 17 11.34 -19.88 -21.66
N ASP A 18 11.51 -19.93 -20.34
CA ASP A 18 10.54 -19.40 -19.37
C ASP A 18 10.42 -17.88 -19.45
N VAL A 19 11.51 -17.16 -19.76
CA VAL A 19 11.45 -15.72 -20.07
C VAL A 19 10.60 -15.45 -21.31
N SER A 20 10.69 -16.33 -22.31
CA SER A 20 9.86 -16.24 -23.51
C SER A 20 8.39 -16.45 -23.17
N GLU A 21 8.07 -17.49 -22.38
CA GLU A 21 6.70 -17.75 -21.91
C GLU A 21 6.11 -16.54 -21.16
N LEU A 22 6.83 -16.01 -20.17
CA LEU A 22 6.40 -14.80 -19.45
C LEU A 22 6.11 -13.62 -20.39
N ARG A 23 6.86 -13.49 -21.49
CA ARG A 23 6.71 -12.38 -22.44
C ARG A 23 5.63 -12.61 -23.50
N LYS A 24 5.19 -13.85 -23.73
CA LYS A 24 4.15 -14.15 -24.71
C LYS A 24 2.82 -13.56 -24.30
N ASP A 25 2.49 -13.68 -23.02
CA ASP A 25 1.29 -13.09 -22.44
C ASP A 25 1.64 -12.47 -21.09
N ILE A 26 1.80 -11.15 -21.08
CA ILE A 26 2.11 -10.40 -19.87
C ILE A 26 0.96 -10.42 -18.85
N TRP A 27 -0.26 -10.76 -19.28
CA TRP A 27 -1.46 -10.80 -18.43
C TRP A 27 -1.67 -12.16 -17.78
N MET A 28 -0.84 -13.14 -18.11
CA MET A 28 -0.83 -14.44 -17.45
C MET A 28 -0.33 -14.31 -16.01
N ASP A 29 -1.07 -14.90 -15.08
CA ASP A 29 -0.70 -14.96 -13.65
C ASP A 29 0.06 -16.25 -13.30
N ASP A 30 0.13 -17.21 -14.22
CA ASP A 30 0.88 -18.44 -14.03
C ASP A 30 2.38 -18.13 -13.86
N PRO A 31 2.99 -18.49 -12.71
CA PRO A 31 4.39 -18.23 -12.50
C PRO A 31 5.26 -19.23 -13.25
N VAL A 32 6.51 -18.84 -13.51
CA VAL A 32 7.55 -19.74 -14.02
C VAL A 32 8.61 -19.98 -12.95
N SER A 33 9.23 -21.16 -12.99
CA SER A 33 10.32 -21.46 -12.06
C SER A 33 11.58 -20.66 -12.38
N ALA A 34 12.23 -20.16 -11.33
CA ALA A 34 13.40 -19.31 -11.41
C ALA A 34 14.34 -19.54 -10.22
N LYS A 35 15.48 -18.85 -10.25
CA LYS A 35 16.43 -18.84 -9.13
C LYS A 35 16.73 -17.41 -8.71
N LEU A 36 16.73 -17.17 -7.41
CA LEU A 36 17.11 -15.91 -6.80
C LEU A 36 18.37 -16.12 -5.97
N THR A 37 19.39 -15.30 -6.20
CA THR A 37 20.60 -15.28 -5.36
C THR A 37 20.68 -13.94 -4.62
N ILE A 38 20.75 -14.02 -3.28
CA ILE A 38 20.89 -12.87 -2.38
C ILE A 38 22.07 -13.16 -1.45
N ASN A 39 23.06 -12.26 -1.40
CA ASN A 39 24.26 -12.43 -0.55
C ASN A 39 24.91 -13.83 -0.66
N LYS A 40 25.05 -14.34 -1.90
CA LYS A 40 25.57 -15.69 -2.23
C LYS A 40 24.69 -16.87 -1.81
N LYS A 41 23.57 -16.65 -1.10
CA LYS A 41 22.58 -17.68 -0.81
C LYS A 41 21.59 -17.80 -1.98
N LYS A 42 21.35 -19.03 -2.42
CA LYS A 42 20.46 -19.35 -3.54
C LYS A 42 19.09 -19.81 -3.02
N TYR A 43 18.06 -19.42 -3.75
CA TYR A 43 16.67 -19.76 -3.54
C TYR A 43 16.10 -20.24 -4.87
N ASP A 44 15.53 -21.44 -4.90
CA ASP A 44 14.62 -21.85 -5.94
C ASP A 44 13.27 -21.15 -5.65
N ILE A 45 12.76 -20.44 -6.64
CA ILE A 45 11.59 -19.58 -6.54
C ILE A 45 10.65 -19.81 -7.72
N ASP A 46 9.41 -19.40 -7.58
CA ASP A 46 8.51 -19.17 -8.70
C ASP A 46 8.31 -17.67 -8.86
N ILE A 47 8.25 -17.18 -10.10
CA ILE A 47 8.18 -15.75 -10.42
C ILE A 47 7.10 -15.49 -11.49
N ALA A 48 6.28 -14.47 -11.25
CA ALA A 48 5.29 -13.96 -12.20
C ALA A 48 5.42 -12.44 -12.32
N TYR A 49 4.87 -11.87 -13.40
CA TYR A 49 4.61 -10.43 -13.40
C TYR A 49 3.48 -10.11 -12.42
N ARG A 50 3.49 -8.89 -11.86
CA ARG A 50 2.44 -8.45 -10.93
C ARG A 50 1.79 -7.14 -11.36
N GLY A 51 0.62 -6.89 -10.75
CA GLY A 51 -0.17 -5.68 -10.96
C GLY A 51 -1.06 -5.78 -12.19
N SER A 52 -1.63 -4.64 -12.59
CA SER A 52 -2.46 -4.52 -13.79
C SER A 52 -1.71 -3.68 -14.84
N HIS A 53 -2.06 -2.42 -15.02
CA HIS A 53 -1.45 -1.51 -15.99
C HIS A 53 0.10 -1.41 -15.93
N ILE A 54 0.72 -1.68 -14.77
CA ILE A 54 2.19 -1.66 -14.62
C ILE A 54 2.89 -2.78 -15.43
N ARG A 55 2.15 -3.80 -15.88
CA ARG A 55 2.68 -4.87 -16.74
C ARG A 55 3.04 -4.36 -18.13
N ASP A 56 2.44 -3.26 -18.59
CA ASP A 56 2.78 -2.66 -19.89
C ASP A 56 4.14 -1.97 -19.89
N PHE A 57 4.69 -1.62 -18.72
CA PHE A 57 5.95 -0.89 -18.65
C PHE A 57 7.15 -1.72 -19.08
N GLN A 58 8.14 -1.08 -19.72
CA GLN A 58 9.37 -1.76 -20.11
C GLN A 58 10.08 -2.38 -18.91
N LYS A 59 10.10 -1.65 -17.78
CA LYS A 59 10.61 -2.13 -16.50
C LYS A 59 9.48 -2.84 -15.76
N LYS A 60 9.48 -4.18 -15.84
CA LYS A 60 8.43 -5.04 -15.25
C LYS A 60 8.58 -5.13 -13.73
N SER A 61 7.44 -5.26 -13.04
CA SER A 61 7.35 -5.60 -11.62
C SER A 61 7.06 -7.10 -11.45
N TYR A 62 7.49 -7.68 -10.33
CA TYR A 62 7.44 -9.13 -10.11
C TYR A 62 6.77 -9.50 -8.78
N HIS A 63 6.06 -10.62 -8.77
CA HIS A 63 5.71 -11.37 -7.58
C HIS A 63 6.61 -12.61 -7.52
N ILE A 64 7.21 -12.85 -6.35
CA ILE A 64 8.16 -13.94 -6.12
C ILE A 64 7.68 -14.78 -4.96
N THR A 65 7.55 -16.08 -5.19
CA THR A 65 7.24 -17.08 -4.17
C THR A 65 8.46 -17.96 -3.92
N PHE A 66 8.82 -18.19 -2.66
CA PHE A 66 9.96 -18.99 -2.26
C PHE A 66 9.60 -20.47 -2.17
N TYR A 67 10.26 -21.31 -2.97
CA TYR A 67 10.03 -22.75 -2.97
C TYR A 67 11.08 -23.49 -2.12
N LYS A 68 12.37 -23.25 -2.38
CA LYS A 68 13.47 -23.90 -1.64
C LYS A 68 14.70 -23.00 -1.47
N PRO A 69 15.05 -22.59 -0.23
CA PRO A 69 14.25 -22.68 0.99
C PRO A 69 12.86 -22.06 0.82
N SER A 70 11.85 -22.57 1.53
CA SER A 70 10.46 -22.11 1.43
C SER A 70 10.21 -20.71 1.98
N THR A 71 11.20 -20.12 2.64
CA THR A 71 11.12 -18.76 3.16
C THR A 71 12.44 -18.00 3.01
N TYR A 72 12.29 -16.67 2.97
CA TYR A 72 13.38 -15.72 3.06
C TYR A 72 12.99 -14.65 4.07
N ARG A 73 13.81 -14.44 5.12
CA ARG A 73 13.48 -13.50 6.22
C ARG A 73 12.09 -13.75 6.84
N ASN A 74 11.72 -15.02 7.00
CA ASN A 74 10.42 -15.46 7.52
C ASN A 74 9.21 -14.96 6.71
N VAL A 75 9.37 -14.78 5.40
CA VAL A 75 8.26 -14.62 4.47
C VAL A 75 8.33 -15.68 3.38
N LYS A 76 7.16 -16.15 2.93
CA LYS A 76 7.03 -17.14 1.84
C LYS A 76 7.01 -16.50 0.45
N GLU A 77 6.72 -15.22 0.37
CA GLU A 77 6.63 -14.47 -0.87
C GLU A 77 6.95 -12.99 -0.65
N ILE A 78 7.36 -12.31 -1.72
CA ILE A 78 7.61 -10.86 -1.76
C ILE A 78 7.12 -10.28 -3.09
N HIS A 79 6.85 -8.98 -3.09
CA HIS A 79 6.63 -8.22 -4.31
C HIS A 79 7.84 -7.34 -4.58
N ILE A 80 8.22 -7.20 -5.85
CA ILE A 80 9.32 -6.35 -6.29
C ILE A 80 8.77 -5.39 -7.33
N ASN A 81 8.54 -4.15 -6.90
CA ASN A 81 7.96 -3.09 -7.72
C ASN A 81 9.02 -2.24 -8.40
N ALA A 82 8.81 -1.98 -9.69
CA ALA A 82 9.65 -1.08 -10.45
C ALA A 82 9.47 0.40 -10.05
N GLU A 83 8.33 0.73 -9.42
CA GLU A 83 7.91 2.09 -9.05
C GLU A 83 8.06 3.07 -10.23
N TYR A 84 7.75 2.60 -11.44
CA TYR A 84 8.23 3.22 -12.68
C TYR A 84 7.55 4.56 -13.02
N LYS A 85 6.29 4.73 -12.60
CA LYS A 85 5.55 5.99 -12.78
C LYS A 85 5.89 7.03 -11.72
N ASP A 86 6.38 6.61 -10.55
CA ASP A 86 6.83 7.52 -9.50
C ASP A 86 8.23 8.05 -9.86
N PRO A 87 8.39 9.33 -10.25
CA PRO A 87 9.71 9.86 -10.59
C PRO A 87 10.66 9.94 -9.39
N SER A 88 10.17 9.80 -8.16
CA SER A 88 10.99 9.75 -6.96
C SER A 88 11.43 8.33 -6.60
N LEU A 89 10.67 7.32 -7.04
CA LEU A 89 10.76 5.92 -6.60
C LEU A 89 10.60 5.70 -5.09
N VAL A 90 10.24 6.73 -4.29
CA VAL A 90 10.16 6.65 -2.83
C VAL A 90 8.75 6.77 -2.28
N ARG A 91 7.75 7.22 -3.05
CA ARG A 91 6.41 7.57 -2.53
C ARG A 91 5.72 6.41 -1.84
N ASN A 92 5.76 5.23 -2.45
CA ASN A 92 5.13 4.03 -1.89
C ASN A 92 5.76 3.64 -0.54
N LYS A 93 7.10 3.66 -0.47
CA LYS A 93 7.82 3.43 0.78
C LYS A 93 7.53 4.49 1.83
N LEU A 94 7.58 5.76 1.46
CA LEU A 94 7.33 6.89 2.35
C LEU A 94 5.92 6.82 2.93
N SER A 95 4.93 6.47 2.11
CA SER A 95 3.56 6.22 2.55
C SER A 95 3.49 5.07 3.54
N PHE A 96 4.00 3.88 3.22
CA PHE A 96 3.92 2.75 4.14
C PHE A 96 4.63 2.98 5.47
N ASP A 97 5.79 3.64 5.44
CA ASP A 97 6.50 4.04 6.65
C ASP A 97 5.66 5.07 7.45
N PHE A 98 5.03 6.04 6.79
CA PHE A 98 4.14 7.01 7.43
C PHE A 98 2.90 6.37 8.08
N PHE A 99 2.24 5.42 7.40
CA PHE A 99 1.11 4.67 7.97
C PHE A 99 1.53 3.93 9.26
N ASN A 100 2.70 3.31 9.26
CA ASN A 100 3.25 2.65 10.45
C ASN A 100 3.51 3.66 11.58
N GLU A 101 4.06 4.83 11.27
CA GLU A 101 4.37 5.89 12.24
C GLU A 101 3.13 6.52 12.89
N ILE A 102 1.98 6.54 12.20
CA ILE A 102 0.69 6.98 12.76
C ILE A 102 -0.10 5.84 13.44
N GLY A 103 0.49 4.64 13.53
CA GLY A 103 -0.06 3.50 14.28
C GLY A 103 -0.87 2.50 13.47
N CYS A 104 -0.86 2.56 12.14
CA CYS A 104 -1.51 1.55 11.30
C CYS A 104 -0.63 0.32 11.11
N LEU A 105 -1.26 -0.85 10.97
CA LEU A 105 -0.63 -1.99 10.32
C LEU A 105 -0.30 -1.61 8.88
N SER A 106 0.96 -1.78 8.48
CA SER A 106 1.46 -1.36 7.17
C SER A 106 2.59 -2.28 6.68
N PRO A 107 2.68 -2.57 5.37
CA PRO A 107 3.74 -3.40 4.79
C PRO A 107 5.12 -2.78 5.01
N ARG A 108 6.10 -3.60 5.41
CA ARG A 108 7.51 -3.19 5.37
C ARG A 108 7.98 -3.16 3.92
N SER A 109 8.85 -2.21 3.61
CA SER A 109 9.46 -2.10 2.30
C SER A 109 10.94 -1.71 2.36
N ARG A 110 11.70 -2.10 1.33
CA ARG A 110 13.10 -1.72 1.18
C ARG A 110 13.52 -1.65 -0.27
N PHE A 111 14.46 -0.77 -0.57
CA PHE A 111 15.08 -0.72 -1.88
C PHE A 111 15.97 -1.95 -2.11
N VAL A 112 15.95 -2.47 -3.34
CA VAL A 112 16.78 -3.57 -3.82
C VAL A 112 17.31 -3.24 -5.22
N SER A 113 18.51 -3.71 -5.57
CA SER A 113 19.01 -3.63 -6.94
C SER A 113 18.84 -4.99 -7.60
N VAL A 114 18.25 -5.04 -8.79
CA VAL A 114 17.94 -6.30 -9.47
C VAL A 114 18.85 -6.51 -10.67
N LYS A 115 19.34 -7.74 -10.84
CA LYS A 115 19.91 -8.23 -12.08
C LYS A 115 19.12 -9.43 -12.57
N LEU A 116 18.71 -9.44 -13.83
CA LEU A 116 18.04 -10.56 -14.48
C LEU A 116 18.95 -11.17 -15.54
N ASN A 117 19.28 -12.46 -15.40
CA ASN A 117 20.16 -13.19 -16.32
C ASN A 117 21.51 -12.45 -16.56
N GLY A 118 22.06 -11.85 -15.51
CA GLY A 118 23.30 -11.09 -15.53
C GLY A 118 23.18 -9.64 -16.04
N LYS A 119 22.02 -9.23 -16.58
CA LYS A 119 21.75 -7.86 -17.01
C LYS A 119 21.25 -7.02 -15.85
N ASN A 120 21.67 -5.77 -15.76
CA ASN A 120 21.16 -4.85 -14.73
C ASN A 120 19.73 -4.45 -15.07
N GLU A 121 18.79 -4.71 -14.16
CA GLU A 121 17.40 -4.25 -14.26
C GLU A 121 17.16 -2.98 -13.43
N GLY A 122 18.16 -2.57 -12.64
CA GLY A 122 18.13 -1.32 -11.90
C GLY A 122 17.54 -1.42 -10.50
N LEU A 123 16.99 -0.33 -10.00
CA LEU A 123 16.47 -0.20 -8.63
C LEU A 123 15.00 -0.62 -8.56
N TYR A 124 14.63 -1.34 -7.50
CA TYR A 124 13.26 -1.75 -7.24
C TYR A 124 12.92 -1.53 -5.76
N LEU A 125 11.63 -1.54 -5.46
CA LEU A 125 11.11 -1.59 -4.10
C LEU A 125 10.63 -3.01 -3.79
N GLU A 126 11.29 -3.70 -2.86
CA GLU A 126 10.73 -4.92 -2.25
C GLU A 126 9.64 -4.51 -1.26
N LEU A 127 8.47 -5.14 -1.39
CA LEU A 127 7.32 -5.01 -0.50
C LEU A 127 7.04 -6.35 0.18
N GLU A 128 6.78 -6.28 1.48
CA GLU A 128 6.25 -7.39 2.28
C GLU A 128 4.85 -7.78 1.77
N SER A 129 4.58 -9.07 1.60
CA SER A 129 3.22 -9.56 1.36
C SER A 129 2.41 -9.46 2.65
N VAL A 130 1.16 -9.03 2.57
CA VAL A 130 0.23 -8.98 3.69
C VAL A 130 -0.50 -10.32 3.76
N ASP A 131 0.17 -11.30 4.37
CA ASP A 131 -0.28 -12.69 4.48
C ASP A 131 -0.19 -13.18 5.94
N GLU A 132 -0.25 -14.49 6.18
CA GLU A 132 -0.12 -15.05 7.52
C GLU A 132 1.25 -14.74 8.17
N HIS A 133 2.32 -14.61 7.37
CA HIS A 133 3.64 -14.29 7.89
C HIS A 133 3.75 -12.81 8.25
N PHE A 134 3.00 -11.91 7.58
CA PHE A 134 2.87 -10.52 8.01
C PHE A 134 2.37 -10.42 9.46
N LEU A 135 1.37 -11.24 9.81
CA LEU A 135 0.80 -11.31 11.16
C LEU A 135 1.79 -11.95 12.15
N GLU A 136 2.36 -13.11 11.80
CA GLU A 136 3.31 -13.84 12.64
C GLU A 136 4.55 -13.00 12.99
N ASN A 137 5.12 -12.29 12.01
CA ASN A 137 6.30 -11.43 12.20
C ASN A 137 6.02 -10.19 13.07
N ARG A 138 4.74 -9.90 13.35
CA ARG A 138 4.28 -8.84 14.25
C ARG A 138 3.68 -9.38 15.54
N GLN A 139 3.67 -10.70 15.72
CA GLN A 139 3.04 -11.38 16.87
C GLN A 139 1.56 -10.99 17.01
N LEU A 140 0.90 -10.77 15.88
CA LEU A 140 -0.53 -10.50 15.85
C LEU A 140 -1.31 -11.82 15.91
N PRO A 141 -2.53 -11.80 16.45
CA PRO A 141 -3.43 -12.94 16.35
C PRO A 141 -3.63 -13.35 14.88
N LYS A 142 -3.81 -14.65 14.66
CA LYS A 142 -4.19 -15.14 13.34
C LYS A 142 -5.54 -14.56 12.93
N GLY A 143 -5.82 -14.62 11.64
CA GLY A 143 -7.14 -14.34 11.10
C GLY A 143 -7.14 -14.15 9.60
N PRO A 144 -8.32 -14.01 9.00
CA PRO A 144 -8.45 -13.91 7.56
C PRO A 144 -7.97 -12.55 7.06
N ILE A 145 -7.43 -12.55 5.83
CA ILE A 145 -6.96 -11.36 5.11
C ILE A 145 -7.63 -11.33 3.73
N PHE A 146 -8.19 -10.18 3.38
CA PHE A 146 -8.86 -9.94 2.11
C PHE A 146 -8.24 -8.72 1.39
N TYR A 147 -7.81 -8.87 0.14
CA TYR A 147 -7.31 -7.77 -0.67
C TYR A 147 -8.42 -7.11 -1.46
N ALA A 148 -8.49 -5.78 -1.42
CA ALA A 148 -9.35 -5.01 -2.31
C ALA A 148 -8.75 -5.02 -3.72
N VAL A 149 -9.38 -5.76 -4.64
CA VAL A 149 -8.87 -5.99 -6.01
C VAL A 149 -9.64 -5.22 -7.09
N ASP A 150 -10.83 -4.70 -6.78
CA ASP A 150 -11.58 -3.83 -7.67
C ASP A 150 -12.52 -2.87 -6.89
N GLY A 151 -13.24 -2.02 -7.63
CA GLY A 151 -14.09 -0.96 -7.06
C GLY A 151 -15.33 -1.42 -6.28
N ASP A 152 -15.69 -2.71 -6.30
CA ASP A 152 -16.71 -3.26 -5.41
C ASP A 152 -16.20 -3.44 -3.97
N ALA A 153 -14.90 -3.27 -3.69
CA ALA A 153 -14.37 -3.12 -2.34
C ALA A 153 -14.64 -1.70 -1.78
N ASN A 154 -15.91 -1.27 -1.78
CA ASN A 154 -16.30 0.11 -1.46
C ASN A 154 -17.08 0.26 -0.13
N PHE A 155 -17.14 -0.80 0.69
CA PHE A 155 -17.92 -0.87 1.93
C PHE A 155 -19.44 -0.62 1.76
N SER A 156 -19.97 -0.73 0.54
CA SER A 156 -21.37 -0.49 0.19
C SER A 156 -22.10 -1.78 -0.22
N LEU A 157 -23.44 -1.74 -0.13
CA LEU A 157 -24.32 -2.75 -0.75
C LEU A 157 -24.42 -2.58 -2.29
N MET A 158 -24.05 -1.40 -2.80
CA MET A 158 -24.17 -1.04 -4.22
C MET A 158 -22.83 -1.21 -4.94
N SER A 159 -22.90 -1.70 -6.18
CA SER A 159 -21.79 -1.63 -7.13
C SER A 159 -21.79 -0.27 -7.82
N ASP A 160 -20.64 0.41 -7.80
CA ASP A 160 -20.49 1.67 -8.51
C ASP A 160 -20.37 1.49 -10.01
N LEU A 161 -19.92 0.32 -10.48
CA LEU A 161 -19.82 -0.01 -11.90
C LEU A 161 -21.20 -0.35 -12.47
N ASP A 162 -21.91 -1.28 -11.85
CA ASP A 162 -23.20 -1.77 -12.35
C ASP A 162 -24.37 -0.83 -12.02
N LYS A 163 -24.18 0.10 -11.07
CA LYS A 163 -25.23 0.99 -10.54
C LYS A 163 -26.43 0.24 -9.92
N GLU A 164 -26.20 -0.97 -9.44
CA GLU A 164 -27.19 -1.85 -8.81
C GLU A 164 -26.68 -2.42 -7.48
N VAL A 165 -27.56 -3.12 -6.74
CA VAL A 165 -27.16 -3.89 -5.56
C VAL A 165 -26.23 -5.01 -6.00
N LYS A 166 -25.12 -5.21 -5.29
CA LYS A 166 -24.16 -6.28 -5.62
C LYS A 166 -24.83 -7.65 -5.53
N LYS A 167 -24.53 -8.50 -6.52
CA LYS A 167 -24.99 -9.90 -6.52
C LYS A 167 -24.36 -10.69 -5.38
N SER A 168 -23.15 -10.33 -4.97
CA SER A 168 -22.50 -10.84 -3.77
C SER A 168 -21.68 -9.75 -3.09
N LEU A 169 -21.75 -9.69 -1.76
CA LEU A 169 -21.03 -8.69 -0.98
C LEU A 169 -19.52 -9.00 -0.84
N LYS A 170 -19.06 -10.13 -1.38
CA LYS A 170 -17.62 -10.44 -1.48
C LYS A 170 -16.96 -9.89 -2.74
N PHE A 171 -17.74 -9.40 -3.71
CA PHE A 171 -17.16 -8.79 -4.90
C PHE A 171 -16.27 -7.61 -4.53
N GLY A 172 -15.16 -7.47 -5.26
CA GLY A 172 -14.07 -6.57 -4.93
C GLY A 172 -13.02 -7.13 -3.99
N TYR A 173 -13.22 -8.30 -3.37
CA TYR A 173 -12.27 -8.89 -2.44
C TYR A 173 -11.67 -10.22 -2.93
N GLU A 174 -10.36 -10.31 -2.92
CA GLU A 174 -9.62 -11.58 -3.02
C GLU A 174 -9.30 -12.08 -1.60
N GLN A 175 -9.72 -13.29 -1.26
CA GLN A 175 -9.35 -13.91 0.02
C GLN A 175 -7.92 -14.44 -0.04
N LYS A 176 -6.98 -13.71 0.58
CA LYS A 176 -5.56 -14.07 0.65
C LYS A 176 -5.27 -15.12 1.72
N VAL A 177 -5.91 -14.97 2.88
CA VAL A 177 -5.83 -15.89 4.03
C VAL A 177 -7.24 -16.09 4.57
N GLY A 178 -7.60 -17.32 4.93
CA GLY A 178 -8.89 -17.63 5.55
C GLY A 178 -9.61 -18.79 4.87
N THR A 179 -10.88 -18.93 5.22
CA THR A 179 -11.80 -19.97 4.76
C THR A 179 -13.09 -19.35 4.23
N GLU A 180 -13.93 -20.12 3.54
CA GLU A 180 -15.24 -19.64 3.07
C GLU A 180 -16.13 -19.10 4.21
N GLN A 181 -15.98 -19.64 5.42
CA GLN A 181 -16.72 -19.17 6.60
C GLN A 181 -16.33 -17.74 7.00
N ASP A 182 -15.08 -17.36 6.76
CA ASP A 182 -14.58 -16.01 7.04
C ASP A 182 -15.17 -14.97 6.08
N GLU A 183 -15.50 -15.37 4.83
CA GLU A 183 -16.22 -14.51 3.88
C GLU A 183 -17.60 -14.10 4.41
N VAL A 184 -18.27 -14.97 5.18
CA VAL A 184 -19.59 -14.66 5.77
C VAL A 184 -19.47 -13.47 6.72
N ARG A 185 -18.41 -13.40 7.52
CA ARG A 185 -18.21 -12.33 8.49
C ARG A 185 -17.84 -10.99 7.83
N LEU A 186 -17.11 -11.03 6.71
CA LEU A 186 -16.90 -9.85 5.86
C LEU A 186 -18.23 -9.31 5.34
N GLN A 187 -19.07 -10.17 4.79
CA GLN A 187 -20.39 -9.78 4.28
C GLN A 187 -21.29 -9.25 5.39
N GLU A 188 -21.27 -9.88 6.58
CA GLU A 188 -22.00 -9.39 7.75
C GLU A 188 -21.57 -7.97 8.14
N MET A 189 -20.25 -7.70 8.21
CA MET A 189 -19.75 -6.34 8.45
C MET A 189 -20.30 -5.35 7.42
N ILE A 190 -20.22 -5.67 6.12
CA ILE A 190 -20.72 -4.80 5.05
C ILE A 190 -22.23 -4.53 5.20
N ILE A 191 -23.03 -5.55 5.51
CA ILE A 191 -24.47 -5.39 5.79
C ILE A 191 -24.67 -4.43 6.98
N LYS A 192 -23.94 -4.64 8.07
CA LYS A 192 -24.09 -3.85 9.30
C LYS A 192 -23.69 -2.40 9.09
N ILE A 193 -22.61 -2.12 8.37
CA ILE A 193 -22.20 -0.76 7.95
C ILE A 193 -23.37 -0.02 7.29
N ASN A 194 -24.13 -0.71 6.45
CA ASN A 194 -25.16 -0.09 5.61
C ASN A 194 -26.56 -0.09 6.26
N THR A 195 -26.85 -1.01 7.19
CA THR A 195 -28.21 -1.23 7.71
C THR A 195 -28.42 -0.85 9.18
N ILE A 196 -27.36 -0.75 9.99
CA ILE A 196 -27.49 -0.25 11.37
C ILE A 196 -28.08 1.16 11.32
N SER A 197 -29.00 1.50 12.22
CA SER A 197 -29.59 2.84 12.27
C SER A 197 -28.55 3.89 12.71
N ARG A 198 -28.77 5.17 12.36
CA ARG A 198 -27.88 6.27 12.81
C ARG A 198 -27.75 6.30 14.34
N ALA A 199 -28.83 6.05 15.06
CA ALA A 199 -28.87 6.11 16.53
C ALA A 199 -28.09 4.98 17.20
N GLU A 200 -28.00 3.81 16.55
CA GLU A 200 -27.34 2.62 17.11
C GLU A 200 -25.90 2.44 16.60
N PHE A 201 -25.51 3.18 15.55
CA PHE A 201 -24.24 2.98 14.83
C PHE A 201 -23.02 2.97 15.75
N GLU A 202 -22.93 3.95 16.66
CA GLU A 202 -21.82 4.08 17.61
C GLU A 202 -21.61 2.81 18.46
N ASN A 203 -22.69 2.18 18.92
CA ASN A 203 -22.64 1.03 19.82
C ASN A 203 -22.53 -0.32 19.09
N GLU A 204 -22.98 -0.38 17.84
CA GLU A 204 -23.06 -1.63 17.10
C GLU A 204 -21.86 -1.83 16.15
N ILE A 205 -21.32 -0.77 15.53
CA ILE A 205 -20.23 -0.93 14.55
C ILE A 205 -18.94 -1.46 15.20
N VAL A 206 -18.70 -1.11 16.47
CA VAL A 206 -17.53 -1.51 17.25
C VAL A 206 -17.46 -3.02 17.51
N LYS A 207 -18.52 -3.77 17.24
CA LYS A 207 -18.54 -5.25 17.29
C LYS A 207 -17.91 -5.91 16.06
N TYR A 208 -17.74 -5.13 14.99
CA TYR A 208 -17.27 -5.60 13.69
C TYR A 208 -15.97 -4.91 13.26
N LEU A 209 -15.78 -3.65 13.64
CA LEU A 209 -14.67 -2.82 13.19
C LEU A 209 -13.90 -2.25 14.36
N ASN A 210 -12.57 -2.29 14.29
CA ASN A 210 -11.72 -1.49 15.15
C ASN A 210 -11.72 -0.03 14.63
N VAL A 211 -12.62 0.79 15.17
CA VAL A 211 -12.85 2.17 14.71
C VAL A 211 -11.59 3.03 14.84
N GLU A 212 -10.79 2.86 15.89
CA GLU A 212 -9.54 3.61 16.06
C GLU A 212 -8.58 3.33 14.90
N GLN A 213 -8.36 2.06 14.59
CA GLN A 213 -7.47 1.66 13.50
C GLN A 213 -8.00 2.11 12.13
N TYR A 214 -9.32 2.08 11.94
CA TYR A 214 -9.94 2.63 10.74
C TYR A 214 -9.70 4.15 10.60
N LEU A 215 -9.86 4.92 11.68
CA LEU A 215 -9.63 6.37 11.67
C LEU A 215 -8.16 6.72 11.40
N ARG A 216 -7.21 5.90 11.89
CA ARG A 216 -5.78 6.03 11.56
C ARG A 216 -5.50 5.76 10.09
N TRP A 217 -6.10 4.71 9.53
CA TRP A 217 -6.00 4.45 8.10
C TRP A 217 -6.61 5.59 7.26
N LEU A 218 -7.80 6.07 7.64
CA LEU A 218 -8.47 7.19 6.97
C LEU A 218 -7.60 8.45 7.01
N ALA A 219 -7.01 8.77 8.16
CA ALA A 219 -6.07 9.87 8.30
C ALA A 219 -4.86 9.68 7.37
N GLY A 220 -4.28 8.48 7.34
CA GLY A 220 -3.18 8.14 6.43
C GLY A 220 -3.51 8.43 4.97
N VAL A 221 -4.66 7.94 4.49
CA VAL A 221 -5.13 8.19 3.11
C VAL A 221 -5.27 9.70 2.85
N VAL A 222 -5.80 10.43 3.83
CA VAL A 222 -6.03 11.88 3.74
C VAL A 222 -4.73 12.67 3.69
N PHE A 223 -3.71 12.28 4.47
CA PHE A 223 -2.41 12.95 4.49
C PHE A 223 -1.58 12.66 3.24
N THR A 224 -1.54 11.41 2.78
CA THR A 224 -0.77 11.02 1.59
C THR A 224 -1.50 11.36 0.27
N GLN A 225 -2.81 11.57 0.33
CA GLN A 225 -3.73 11.81 -0.80
C GLN A 225 -3.79 10.66 -1.82
N ASN A 226 -3.85 9.41 -1.38
CA ASN A 226 -4.19 8.32 -2.30
C ASN A 226 -5.68 8.40 -2.65
N PHE A 227 -6.02 8.92 -3.84
CA PHE A 227 -7.42 9.17 -4.23
C PHE A 227 -8.25 7.88 -4.36
N ASP A 228 -7.64 6.83 -4.89
CA ASP A 228 -8.28 5.51 -5.03
C ASP A 228 -8.24 4.70 -3.73
N GLY A 229 -7.51 5.19 -2.71
CA GLY A 229 -7.28 4.52 -1.44
C GLY A 229 -8.52 4.20 -0.60
N PHE A 230 -9.69 4.76 -0.91
CA PHE A 230 -10.91 4.55 -0.11
C PHE A 230 -11.73 3.32 -0.49
N VAL A 231 -11.57 2.86 -1.73
CA VAL A 231 -12.34 1.76 -2.33
C VAL A 231 -11.44 0.76 -3.07
N HIS A 232 -10.14 1.00 -3.03
CA HIS A 232 -9.09 0.15 -3.57
C HIS A 232 -7.81 0.35 -2.74
N ASN A 233 -6.70 -0.28 -3.11
CA ASN A 233 -5.39 0.01 -2.47
C ASN A 233 -5.37 -0.28 -0.96
N TYR A 234 -6.07 -1.33 -0.52
CA TYR A 234 -6.02 -1.79 0.86
C TYR A 234 -6.26 -3.30 1.00
N ALA A 235 -5.87 -3.84 2.15
CA ALA A 235 -6.27 -5.15 2.63
C ALA A 235 -7.10 -5.00 3.91
N LEU A 236 -8.04 -5.93 4.13
CA LEU A 236 -8.75 -6.09 5.39
C LEU A 236 -8.14 -7.26 6.14
N TYR A 237 -7.78 -7.04 7.39
CA TYR A 237 -7.40 -8.08 8.34
C TYR A 237 -8.48 -8.17 9.40
N GLN A 238 -8.99 -9.37 9.67
CA GLN A 238 -9.82 -9.60 10.85
C GLN A 238 -9.01 -10.31 11.91
N ASN A 239 -8.86 -9.66 13.06
CA ASN A 239 -8.20 -10.26 14.20
C ASN A 239 -9.12 -11.33 14.83
N SER A 240 -8.71 -12.61 14.82
CA SER A 240 -9.57 -13.69 15.33
C SER A 240 -9.75 -13.71 16.86
N GLU A 241 -8.92 -13.00 17.63
CA GLU A 241 -9.11 -12.88 19.07
C GLU A 241 -10.16 -11.83 19.43
N THR A 242 -10.16 -10.69 18.73
CA THR A 242 -11.13 -9.61 18.97
C THR A 242 -12.39 -9.73 18.10
N GLY A 243 -12.28 -10.44 16.98
CA GLY A 243 -13.30 -10.52 15.93
C GLY A 243 -13.43 -9.25 15.08
N LEU A 244 -12.53 -8.28 15.24
CA LEU A 244 -12.64 -6.96 14.61
C LEU A 244 -11.82 -6.85 13.33
N PHE A 245 -12.37 -6.14 12.35
CA PHE A 245 -11.66 -5.76 11.13
C PHE A 245 -10.79 -4.51 11.33
N GLU A 246 -9.64 -4.53 10.66
CA GLU A 246 -8.68 -3.44 10.52
C GLU A 246 -8.28 -3.29 9.05
N VAL A 247 -7.88 -2.09 8.65
CA VAL A 247 -7.50 -1.78 7.27
C VAL A 247 -5.98 -1.59 7.17
N ILE A 248 -5.36 -2.21 6.16
CA ILE A 248 -3.92 -2.18 5.90
C ILE A 248 -3.72 -1.53 4.52
N PRO A 249 -2.89 -0.48 4.36
CA PRO A 249 -2.67 0.18 3.08
C PRO A 249 -1.91 -0.73 2.10
N TRP A 250 -2.18 -0.58 0.81
CA TRP A 250 -1.46 -1.25 -0.28
C TRP A 250 -1.39 -0.32 -1.51
N ASP A 251 -0.31 -0.35 -2.30
CA ASP A 251 -0.15 0.46 -3.53
C ASP A 251 -0.32 1.99 -3.34
N TYR A 252 0.67 2.62 -2.70
CA TYR A 252 0.64 4.05 -2.32
C TYR A 252 1.70 4.90 -3.05
N ASP A 253 1.98 4.60 -4.32
CA ASP A 253 2.89 5.39 -5.17
C ASP A 253 2.25 6.69 -5.69
N ALA A 254 0.95 6.68 -6.00
CA ALA A 254 0.15 7.84 -6.41
C ALA A 254 -0.22 8.75 -5.23
N THR A 255 0.80 9.35 -4.62
CA THR A 255 0.69 10.13 -3.37
C THR A 255 1.66 11.31 -3.36
N TRP A 256 1.69 12.09 -2.27
CA TRP A 256 2.68 13.15 -2.04
C TRP A 256 2.77 14.13 -3.22
N GLY A 257 1.60 14.58 -3.67
CA GLY A 257 1.44 15.55 -4.74
C GLY A 257 1.53 14.99 -6.16
N ARG A 258 1.52 13.66 -6.36
CA ARG A 258 1.39 13.08 -7.71
C ARG A 258 0.20 12.12 -7.81
N ASP A 259 -0.48 12.14 -8.95
CA ASP A 259 -1.59 11.22 -9.25
C ASP A 259 -1.09 9.88 -9.84
N VAL A 260 -2.03 8.99 -10.21
CA VAL A 260 -1.75 7.68 -10.81
C VAL A 260 -1.06 7.73 -12.18
N ASN A 261 -0.98 8.91 -12.79
CA ASN A 261 -0.25 9.15 -14.03
C ASN A 261 1.15 9.75 -13.79
N GLY A 262 1.48 10.06 -12.53
CA GLY A 262 2.70 10.77 -12.16
C GLY A 262 2.58 12.28 -12.38
N GLU A 263 1.38 12.80 -12.64
CA GLU A 263 1.12 14.22 -12.87
C GLU A 263 0.85 14.96 -11.56
N VAL A 264 0.87 16.30 -11.61
CA VAL A 264 0.70 17.15 -10.42
C VAL A 264 -0.69 16.95 -9.80
N MET A 265 -0.71 16.58 -8.53
CA MET A 265 -1.89 16.54 -7.67
C MET A 265 -1.77 17.62 -6.60
N VAL A 266 -2.70 18.57 -6.61
CA VAL A 266 -2.71 19.69 -5.66
C VAL A 266 -3.24 19.27 -4.28
N GLU A 267 -2.93 20.10 -3.28
CA GLU A 267 -3.15 19.79 -1.87
C GLU A 267 -4.62 19.73 -1.44
N ASP A 268 -5.57 20.23 -2.24
CA ASP A 268 -7.00 20.24 -1.92
C ASP A 268 -7.81 19.20 -2.70
N TYR A 269 -7.14 18.37 -3.50
CA TYR A 269 -7.73 17.32 -4.34
C TYR A 269 -8.61 16.32 -3.56
N LEU A 270 -8.41 16.21 -2.26
CA LEU A 270 -9.12 15.28 -1.38
C LEU A 270 -9.56 15.98 -0.09
N ARG A 271 -10.87 15.97 0.20
CA ARG A 271 -11.45 16.55 1.42
C ARG A 271 -11.08 15.73 2.67
N ILE A 272 -11.01 16.38 3.83
CA ILE A 272 -10.49 15.73 5.04
C ILE A 272 -11.40 14.62 5.60
N GLU A 273 -12.69 14.62 5.23
CA GLU A 273 -13.64 13.56 5.58
C GLU A 273 -13.44 12.28 4.76
N GLY A 274 -12.66 12.33 3.69
CA GLY A 274 -12.45 11.21 2.78
C GLY A 274 -13.72 10.79 2.01
N PHE A 275 -13.70 9.55 1.56
CA PHE A 275 -14.76 8.92 0.75
C PHE A 275 -15.09 7.51 1.28
N ASN A 276 -15.99 6.81 0.57
CA ASN A 276 -16.66 5.56 0.93
C ASN A 276 -17.78 5.68 1.98
N THR A 277 -18.68 4.69 1.97
CA THR A 277 -19.86 4.68 2.84
C THR A 277 -19.48 4.56 4.31
N LEU A 278 -18.48 3.74 4.64
CA LEU A 278 -18.05 3.53 6.02
C LEU A 278 -17.54 4.82 6.68
N SER A 279 -16.69 5.58 5.99
CA SER A 279 -16.20 6.88 6.46
C SER A 279 -17.35 7.86 6.69
N ALA A 280 -18.30 7.95 5.75
CA ALA A 280 -19.47 8.81 5.91
C ALA A 280 -20.31 8.44 7.15
N ARG A 281 -20.51 7.14 7.39
CA ARG A 281 -21.28 6.62 8.54
C ARG A 281 -20.57 6.83 9.87
N ILE A 282 -19.26 6.58 9.92
CA ILE A 282 -18.42 6.84 11.11
C ILE A 282 -18.41 8.32 11.44
N LEU A 283 -18.15 9.18 10.45
CA LEU A 283 -18.09 10.62 10.64
C LEU A 283 -19.46 11.28 10.83
N ASP A 284 -20.57 10.54 10.78
CA ASP A 284 -21.89 11.03 11.20
C ASP A 284 -22.10 10.90 12.73
N VAL A 285 -21.30 10.06 13.39
CA VAL A 285 -21.26 9.91 14.85
C VAL A 285 -20.35 10.97 15.46
N LYS A 286 -20.88 11.75 16.41
CA LYS A 286 -20.17 12.88 17.03
C LYS A 286 -18.87 12.45 17.73
N THR A 287 -18.91 11.35 18.48
CA THR A 287 -17.75 10.83 19.21
C THR A 287 -16.61 10.46 18.26
N PHE A 288 -16.91 9.70 17.20
CA PHE A 288 -15.90 9.30 16.21
C PHE A 288 -15.37 10.47 15.41
N ARG A 289 -16.23 11.43 15.04
CA ARG A 289 -15.78 12.67 14.37
C ARG A 289 -14.81 13.47 15.23
N HIS A 290 -15.08 13.58 16.53
CA HIS A 290 -14.17 14.25 17.47
C HIS A 290 -12.85 13.50 17.64
N GLN A 291 -12.89 12.16 17.75
CA GLN A 291 -11.70 11.32 17.77
C GLN A 291 -10.84 11.52 16.51
N TYR A 292 -11.48 11.53 15.34
CA TYR A 292 -10.82 11.75 14.07
C TYR A 292 -10.18 13.14 13.97
N LYS A 293 -10.91 14.19 14.35
CA LYS A 293 -10.36 15.56 14.39
C LYS A 293 -9.11 15.65 15.27
N LYS A 294 -9.18 15.11 16.49
CA LYS A 294 -8.03 15.09 17.42
C LYS A 294 -6.85 14.31 16.86
N LEU A 295 -7.12 13.18 16.18
CA LEU A 295 -6.09 12.40 15.52
C LEU A 295 -5.39 13.19 14.40
N LEU A 296 -6.15 13.89 13.56
CA LEU A 296 -5.57 14.76 12.52
C LEU A 296 -4.71 15.88 13.13
N GLU A 297 -5.15 16.49 14.23
CA GLU A 297 -4.38 17.50 14.96
C GLU A 297 -3.04 16.96 15.50
N VAL A 298 -3.04 15.77 16.09
CA VAL A 298 -1.83 15.10 16.56
C VAL A 298 -0.88 14.84 15.39
N ILE A 299 -1.38 14.23 14.31
CA ILE A 299 -0.54 13.90 13.16
C ILE A 299 0.06 15.16 12.52
N LEU A 300 -0.70 16.26 12.41
CA LEU A 300 -0.20 17.54 11.90
C LEU A 300 0.93 18.14 12.74
N ASN A 301 0.94 17.90 14.05
CA ASN A 301 1.94 18.46 14.95
C ASN A 301 3.17 17.55 15.08
N ASP A 302 3.00 16.24 14.91
CA ASP A 302 4.04 15.25 15.19
C ASP A 302 4.67 14.67 13.91
N GLN A 303 3.91 13.90 13.12
CA GLN A 303 4.46 13.15 11.97
C GLN A 303 4.37 13.89 10.62
N PHE A 304 3.32 14.67 10.37
CA PHE A 304 3.07 15.32 9.09
C PHE A 304 3.51 16.80 9.11
N ASN A 305 4.82 17.00 9.22
CA ASN A 305 5.45 18.31 9.07
C ASN A 305 6.81 18.19 8.37
N VAL A 306 7.27 19.30 7.82
CA VAL A 306 8.52 19.38 7.04
C VAL A 306 9.72 18.93 7.87
N ASP A 307 9.83 19.36 9.13
CA ASP A 307 10.98 19.04 9.98
C ASP A 307 11.11 17.54 10.25
N TYR A 308 9.98 16.85 10.41
CA TYR A 308 9.93 15.41 10.63
C TYR A 308 10.18 14.58 9.35
N LEU A 309 9.56 14.96 8.23
CA LEU A 309 9.59 14.17 6.99
C LEU A 309 10.82 14.45 6.11
N LYS A 310 11.36 15.67 6.13
CA LYS A 310 12.54 16.05 5.35
C LYS A 310 13.75 15.14 5.53
N PRO A 311 14.22 14.83 6.76
CA PRO A 311 15.38 13.94 6.91
C PRO A 311 15.13 12.54 6.36
N LYS A 312 13.90 12.02 6.44
CA LYS A 312 13.54 10.70 5.89
C LYS A 312 13.59 10.71 4.36
N ILE A 313 12.96 11.70 3.73
CA ILE A 313 12.95 11.88 2.26
C ILE A 313 14.38 12.03 1.74
N GLN A 314 15.18 12.90 2.36
CA GLN A 314 16.58 13.13 1.98
C GLN A 314 17.44 11.88 2.16
N CYS A 315 17.23 11.12 3.25
CA CYS A 315 17.92 9.85 3.48
C CYS A 315 17.59 8.82 2.40
N MET A 316 16.31 8.62 2.07
CA MET A 316 15.90 7.69 1.01
C MET A 316 16.47 8.10 -0.35
N HIS A 317 16.34 9.37 -0.74
CA HIS A 317 16.88 9.88 -2.00
C HIS A 317 18.41 9.75 -2.08
N GLY A 318 19.12 10.14 -1.02
CA GLY A 318 20.58 10.02 -0.95
C GLY A 318 21.05 8.57 -1.07
N LEU A 319 20.33 7.64 -0.45
CA LEU A 319 20.60 6.21 -0.53
C LEU A 319 20.45 5.65 -1.95
N ILE A 320 19.39 6.03 -2.67
CA ILE A 320 19.06 5.42 -3.96
C ILE A 320 19.71 6.12 -5.17
N ARG A 321 20.05 7.41 -5.06
CA ARG A 321 20.60 8.21 -6.18
C ARG A 321 21.78 7.56 -6.91
N PRO A 322 22.79 6.94 -6.23
CA PRO A 322 23.89 6.26 -6.93
C PRO A 322 23.46 5.03 -7.76
N TYR A 323 22.29 4.46 -7.44
CA TYR A 323 21.71 3.31 -8.15
C TYR A 323 20.85 3.77 -9.34
N ILE A 324 20.15 4.90 -9.22
CA ILE A 324 19.42 5.54 -10.33
C ILE A 324 20.36 5.84 -11.50
N LEU A 325 21.58 6.34 -11.23
CA LEU A 325 22.61 6.60 -12.25
C LEU A 325 23.02 5.35 -13.06
N LYS A 326 22.81 4.16 -12.52
CA LYS A 326 23.16 2.87 -13.15
C LYS A 326 21.95 2.15 -13.72
N ASP A 327 20.74 2.64 -13.44
CA ASP A 327 19.48 2.03 -13.85
C ASP A 327 19.22 2.32 -15.33
N PRO A 328 19.12 1.29 -16.20
CA PRO A 328 18.99 1.51 -17.64
C PRO A 328 17.65 2.16 -18.04
N TYR A 329 16.66 2.20 -17.14
CA TYR A 329 15.30 2.66 -17.43
C TYR A 329 15.00 4.07 -16.93
N VAL A 330 15.73 4.55 -15.91
CA VAL A 330 15.45 5.84 -15.25
C VAL A 330 16.65 6.78 -15.15
N LYS A 331 17.86 6.35 -15.54
CA LYS A 331 19.07 7.21 -15.53
C LYS A 331 18.89 8.54 -16.27
N ASP A 332 18.12 8.56 -17.36
CA ASP A 332 17.90 9.74 -18.19
C ASP A 332 16.88 10.72 -17.58
N LYS A 333 16.26 10.34 -16.45
CA LYS A 333 15.29 11.15 -15.68
C LYS A 333 15.88 11.72 -14.39
N LEU A 334 17.20 11.73 -14.24
CA LEU A 334 17.87 12.15 -12.99
C LEU A 334 17.50 13.57 -12.55
N ASP A 335 17.37 14.52 -13.49
CA ASP A 335 16.98 15.89 -13.19
C ASP A 335 15.57 16.01 -12.59
N LEU A 336 14.65 15.13 -13.00
CA LEU A 336 13.31 15.06 -12.42
C LEU A 336 13.39 14.43 -11.03
N PHE A 337 14.09 13.29 -10.90
CA PHE A 337 14.33 12.63 -9.62
C PHE A 337 14.92 13.56 -8.55
N ASP A 338 15.91 14.39 -8.92
CA ASP A 338 16.58 15.32 -8.00
C ASP A 338 15.67 16.49 -7.55
N LYS A 339 14.58 16.78 -8.27
CA LYS A 339 13.59 17.80 -7.90
C LYS A 339 12.50 17.28 -6.96
N GLU A 340 12.26 15.97 -6.95
CA GLU A 340 11.19 15.35 -6.16
C GLU A 340 11.25 15.60 -4.65
N PRO A 341 12.43 15.63 -3.99
CA PRO A 341 12.48 15.95 -2.56
C PRO A 341 11.89 17.31 -2.25
N LYS A 342 12.19 18.33 -3.06
CA LYS A 342 11.62 19.67 -2.87
C LYS A 342 10.11 19.64 -3.12
N TYR A 343 9.68 18.98 -4.19
CA TYR A 343 8.28 18.87 -4.55
C TYR A 343 7.42 18.22 -3.44
N ILE A 344 7.89 17.09 -2.89
CA ILE A 344 7.20 16.39 -1.79
C ILE A 344 7.11 17.29 -0.55
N LEU A 345 8.16 18.06 -0.23
CA LEU A 345 8.15 18.97 0.92
C LEU A 345 7.22 20.16 0.73
N ASP A 346 7.19 20.74 -0.47
CA ASP A 346 6.27 21.82 -0.81
C ASP A 346 4.80 21.31 -0.71
N PHE A 347 4.54 20.07 -1.15
CA PHE A 347 3.25 19.40 -0.97
C PHE A 347 2.89 19.19 0.51
N ILE A 348 3.82 18.70 1.35
CA ILE A 348 3.58 18.47 2.79
C ILE A 348 3.16 19.77 3.48
N GLU A 349 3.85 20.87 3.18
CA GLU A 349 3.52 22.18 3.74
C GLU A 349 2.11 22.66 3.30
N ALA A 350 1.83 22.59 1.99
CA ALA A 350 0.54 22.98 1.43
C ALA A 350 -0.61 22.13 1.99
N ARG A 351 -0.45 20.80 2.00
CA ARG A 351 -1.43 19.85 2.52
C ARG A 351 -1.66 20.01 4.01
N GLY A 352 -0.60 20.22 4.79
CA GLY A 352 -0.69 20.49 6.22
C GLY A 352 -1.49 21.78 6.51
N LYS A 353 -1.28 22.83 5.72
CA LYS A 353 -2.06 24.08 5.79
C LYS A 353 -3.53 23.86 5.41
N TYR A 354 -3.80 23.13 4.33
CA TYR A 354 -5.16 22.80 3.91
C TYR A 354 -5.92 22.05 5.01
N ILE A 355 -5.36 20.95 5.53
CA ILE A 355 -6.01 20.14 6.55
C ILE A 355 -6.29 20.98 7.81
N ARG A 356 -5.28 21.74 8.30
CA ARG A 356 -5.44 22.62 9.47
C ARG A 356 -6.57 23.65 9.26
N GLY A 357 -6.71 24.19 8.05
CA GLY A 357 -7.79 25.12 7.68
C GLY A 357 -9.17 24.46 7.55
N LYS A 358 -9.24 23.14 7.46
CA LYS A 358 -10.50 22.37 7.34
C LYS A 358 -10.94 21.67 8.62
N LEU A 359 -10.10 21.59 9.67
CA LEU A 359 -10.46 20.92 10.93
C LEU A 359 -11.78 21.40 11.57
N GLY A 360 -12.19 22.65 11.30
CA GLY A 360 -13.48 23.18 11.75
C GLY A 360 -14.72 22.54 11.09
N THR A 361 -14.57 21.82 9.98
CA THR A 361 -15.69 21.08 9.36
C THR A 361 -16.06 19.81 10.12
N LEU A 362 -15.20 19.40 11.07
CA LEU A 362 -15.39 18.20 11.90
C LEU A 362 -15.98 18.52 13.30
N ASP A 363 -16.42 19.75 13.55
CA ASP A 363 -17.01 20.17 14.83
C ASP A 363 -18.45 19.67 15.07
#